data_AF-A0A0L0SID9-F1
#
_entry.id   AF-A0A0L0SID9-F1
#
_cell.length_a   1.000
_cell.length_b   1.000
_cell.length_c   1.000
_cell.angle_alpha   90.00
_cell.angle_beta   90.00
_cell.angle_gamma   90.00
#
_symmetry.space_group_name_H-M   'P 1'
#
loop_
_entity.id
_entity.type
_entity.pdbx_description
1 polymer ?
#
loop_
_entity_poly.entity_id
_entity_poly.type
_entity_poly.pdbx_seq_one_letter_code
_entity_poly.pdbx_strand_id
1 'polypeptide(L)'
;MVFVPIIVWTIAVWLSNTGELVSLPFVKLIPPYHGWVPEANGAFFGFAALLAYYMILDPFATLFLTGICVLMFVTAGHFAANVPNHNLYALYAHVTGWTLQIFGHYYFEGRSPAFTESLWQAVVVAPLFVWSELLFALGYKPDMVHRLDAEITKMQAIKFGTGKKDKEE
;
A
#
# COMPACT_ATOMS: atom_id res chain seq x y z
N MET A 1 -5.08 -7.87 -4.63
CA MET A 1 -4.60 -6.47 -4.65
C MET A 1 -5.56 -5.43 -4.03
N VAL A 2 -6.87 -5.44 -4.35
CA VAL A 2 -7.84 -4.36 -3.99
C VAL A 2 -7.96 -4.05 -2.48
N PHE A 3 -7.66 -5.01 -1.60
CA PHE A 3 -7.80 -4.84 -0.15
C PHE A 3 -6.51 -4.41 0.57
N VAL A 4 -5.42 -4.11 -0.14
CA VAL A 4 -4.19 -3.60 0.51
C VAL A 4 -4.42 -2.23 1.17
N PRO A 5 -5.13 -1.27 0.54
CA PRO A 5 -5.40 0.02 1.16
C PRO A 5 -6.16 -0.08 2.50
N ILE A 6 -7.17 -0.96 2.60
CA ILE A 6 -7.93 -1.09 3.86
C ILE A 6 -7.04 -1.64 5.00
N ILE A 7 -6.13 -2.57 4.69
CA ILE A 7 -5.20 -3.12 5.69
C ILE A 7 -4.25 -2.02 6.17
N VAL A 8 -3.66 -1.24 5.26
CA VAL A 8 -2.79 -0.11 5.60
C VAL A 8 -3.54 0.93 6.44
N TRP A 9 -4.80 1.22 6.08
CA TRP A 9 -5.64 2.17 6.81
C TRP A 9 -5.94 1.70 8.25
N THR A 10 -6.29 0.43 8.44
CA THR A 10 -6.53 -0.12 9.80
C THR A 10 -5.28 -0.10 10.69
N ILE A 11 -4.09 -0.30 10.11
CA ILE A 11 -2.82 -0.13 10.83
C ILE A 11 -2.65 1.34 11.26
N ALA A 12 -2.97 2.29 10.39
CA ALA A 12 -2.93 3.71 10.72
C ALA A 12 -3.93 4.08 11.85
N VAL A 13 -5.11 3.44 11.89
CA VAL A 13 -6.07 3.62 13.00
C VAL A 13 -5.44 3.17 14.32
N TRP A 14 -4.83 1.99 14.36
CA TRP A 14 -4.17 1.52 15.58
C TRP A 14 -2.99 2.38 15.99
N LEU A 15 -2.16 2.82 15.04
CA LEU A 15 -1.04 3.71 15.28
C LEU A 15 -1.48 5.12 15.71
N SER A 16 -2.73 5.51 15.44
CA SER A 16 -3.27 6.78 15.91
C SER A 16 -3.48 6.80 17.43
N ASN A 17 -3.59 5.62 18.08
CA ASN A 17 -3.73 5.50 19.53
C ASN A 17 -2.48 5.86 20.33
N THR A 18 -1.32 6.07 19.68
CA THR A 18 -0.11 6.47 20.40
C THR A 18 -0.21 7.88 21.00
N GLY A 19 -1.21 8.68 20.58
CA GLY A 19 -1.34 10.09 20.97
C GLY A 19 -0.28 11.01 20.35
N GLU A 20 -0.27 12.29 20.74
CA GLU A 20 0.74 13.28 20.37
C GLU A 20 2.14 12.81 20.78
N LEU A 21 2.97 12.36 19.84
CA LEU A 21 4.39 12.13 20.10
C LEU A 21 5.21 13.42 19.91
N VAL A 22 4.81 14.24 18.92
CA VAL A 22 5.40 15.56 18.66
C VAL A 22 4.29 16.57 18.39
N SER A 23 4.35 17.73 19.07
CA SER A 23 3.41 18.80 18.81
C SER A 23 3.78 19.56 17.55
N LEU A 24 2.81 19.67 16.63
CA LEU A 24 2.96 20.41 15.37
C LEU A 24 2.07 21.67 15.42
N PRO A 25 2.53 22.76 16.07
CA PRO A 25 1.70 23.95 16.28
C PRO A 25 1.26 24.62 14.98
N PHE A 26 2.05 24.54 13.90
CA PHE A 26 1.69 25.11 12.59
C PHE A 26 0.49 24.42 11.94
N VAL A 27 0.29 23.12 12.22
CA VAL A 27 -0.81 22.33 11.66
C VAL A 27 -2.15 22.79 12.26
N LYS A 28 -2.13 23.22 13.52
CA LYS A 28 -3.30 23.77 14.23
C LYS A 28 -3.73 25.13 13.65
N LEU A 29 -2.90 25.81 12.85
CA LEU A 29 -3.24 27.10 12.19
C LEU A 29 -3.98 26.94 10.86
N ILE A 30 -4.08 25.73 10.30
CA ILE A 30 -4.68 25.55 8.97
C ILE A 30 -6.22 25.50 9.12
N PRO A 31 -7.01 26.29 8.36
CA PRO A 31 -8.44 26.48 8.62
C PRO A 31 -9.34 25.21 8.66
N PRO A 32 -9.16 24.20 7.78
CA PRO A 32 -9.86 22.91 7.88
C PRO A 32 -9.25 21.95 8.91
N TYR A 33 -8.48 22.42 9.89
CA TYR A 33 -7.60 21.57 10.70
C TYR A 33 -7.49 22.02 12.17
N HIS A 34 -8.16 23.12 12.55
CA HIS A 34 -8.24 23.66 13.92
C HIS A 34 -8.75 22.66 14.98
N GLY A 35 -7.85 21.88 15.59
CA GLY A 35 -8.17 20.92 16.66
C GLY A 35 -8.58 19.51 16.23
N TRP A 36 -8.40 19.15 14.95
CA TRP A 36 -8.84 17.87 14.35
C TRP A 36 -7.80 17.21 13.45
N VAL A 37 -6.65 17.86 13.19
CA VAL A 37 -5.56 17.15 12.54
C VAL A 37 -5.00 16.13 13.52
N PRO A 38 -4.76 14.89 13.09
CA PRO A 38 -4.05 13.97 13.92
C PRO A 38 -2.68 14.59 14.23
N GLU A 39 -2.40 14.69 15.52
CA GLU A 39 -1.09 15.03 16.03
C GLU A 39 -0.04 14.11 15.42
N ALA A 40 1.26 14.45 15.50
CA ALA A 40 2.30 13.56 15.01
C ALA A 40 2.37 12.32 15.91
N ASN A 41 1.49 11.38 15.63
CA ASN A 41 1.30 10.09 16.29
C ASN A 41 2.06 9.01 15.50
N GLY A 42 1.92 7.74 15.90
CA GLY A 42 2.61 6.64 15.25
C GLY A 42 2.29 6.52 13.76
N ALA A 43 1.08 6.89 13.34
CA ALA A 43 0.67 6.80 11.94
C ALA A 43 1.39 7.85 11.09
N PHE A 44 1.63 9.05 11.64
CA PHE A 44 2.42 10.09 10.98
C PHE A 44 3.84 9.58 10.68
N PHE A 45 4.53 9.05 11.69
CA PHE A 45 5.89 8.54 11.51
C PHE A 45 5.93 7.28 10.64
N GLY A 46 4.94 6.41 10.74
CA GLY A 46 4.79 5.23 9.89
C GLY A 46 4.67 5.60 8.42
N PHE A 47 3.75 6.53 8.07
CA PHE A 47 3.61 7.00 6.70
C PHE A 47 4.81 7.83 6.24
N ALA A 48 5.42 8.66 7.10
CA ALA A 48 6.63 9.40 6.74
C ALA A 48 7.80 8.47 6.40
N ALA A 49 8.02 7.42 7.19
CA ALA A 49 9.04 6.40 6.91
C ALA A 49 8.73 5.63 5.63
N LEU A 50 7.46 5.27 5.42
CA LEU A 50 7.01 4.57 4.21
C LEU A 50 7.23 5.41 2.95
N LEU A 51 6.82 6.68 2.98
CA LEU A 51 7.01 7.62 1.87
C LEU A 51 8.50 7.89 1.63
N ALA A 52 9.31 8.04 2.68
CA ALA A 52 10.76 8.19 2.53
C ALA A 52 11.39 6.98 1.81
N TYR A 53 10.97 5.76 2.17
CA TYR A 53 11.38 4.55 1.49
C TYR A 53 10.91 4.53 0.03
N TYR A 54 9.66 4.89 -0.25
CA TYR A 54 9.12 4.92 -1.61
C TYR A 54 9.75 5.98 -2.50
N MET A 55 10.15 7.12 -1.94
CA MET A 55 10.90 8.14 -2.67
C MET A 55 12.24 7.62 -3.20
N ILE A 56 12.87 6.65 -2.51
CA ILE A 56 14.09 6.00 -2.99
C ILE A 56 13.78 5.06 -4.16
N LEU A 57 12.60 4.43 -4.17
CA LEU A 57 12.20 3.47 -5.20
C LEU A 57 11.66 4.14 -6.47
N ASP A 58 10.70 5.05 -6.33
CA ASP A 58 10.09 5.79 -7.43
C ASP A 58 9.55 7.16 -6.94
N PRO A 59 10.32 8.25 -7.11
CA PRO A 59 9.90 9.58 -6.66
C PRO A 59 8.58 10.07 -7.28
N PHE A 60 8.37 9.78 -8.57
CA PHE A 60 7.19 10.26 -9.30
C PHE A 60 5.94 9.53 -8.86
N ALA A 61 5.99 8.19 -8.78
CA ALA A 61 4.87 7.41 -8.26
C ALA A 61 4.54 7.80 -6.80
N THR A 62 5.57 8.06 -6.00
CA THR A 62 5.42 8.43 -4.59
C THR A 62 4.77 9.79 -4.40
N LEU A 63 5.01 10.76 -5.29
CA LEU A 63 4.37 12.08 -5.20
C LEU A 63 2.84 11.98 -5.22
N PHE A 64 2.29 11.14 -6.10
CA PHE A 64 0.85 10.91 -6.16
C PHE A 64 0.36 10.07 -4.97
N LEU A 65 1.13 9.06 -4.56
CA LEU A 65 0.81 8.23 -3.40
C LEU A 65 0.77 9.03 -2.09
N THR A 66 1.57 10.10 -2.00
CA THR A 66 1.62 11.00 -0.84
C THR A 66 0.24 11.56 -0.51
N GLY A 67 -0.52 11.99 -1.52
CA GLY A 67 -1.88 12.50 -1.31
C GLY A 67 -2.80 11.45 -0.69
N ILE A 68 -2.70 10.20 -1.15
CA ILE A 68 -3.48 9.08 -0.62
C ILE A 68 -3.05 8.74 0.81
N CYS A 69 -1.74 8.68 1.09
CA CYS A 69 -1.24 8.44 2.44
C CYS A 69 -1.69 9.53 3.42
N VAL A 70 -1.68 10.80 3.01
CA VAL A 70 -2.21 11.91 3.83
C VAL A 70 -3.70 11.75 4.09
N LEU A 71 -4.50 11.40 3.06
CA LEU A 71 -5.93 11.14 3.24
C LEU A 71 -6.18 9.96 4.20
N MET A 72 -5.41 8.88 4.07
CA MET A 72 -5.49 7.72 4.96
C MET A 72 -5.12 8.08 6.39
N PHE A 73 -4.06 8.88 6.58
CA PHE A 73 -3.64 9.39 7.88
C PHE A 73 -4.73 10.23 8.55
N VAL A 74 -5.28 11.22 7.83
CA VAL A 74 -6.31 12.12 8.36
C VAL A 74 -7.59 11.35 8.70
N THR A 75 -8.05 10.49 7.79
CA THR A 75 -9.29 9.71 8.00
C THR A 75 -9.13 8.67 9.12
N ALA A 76 -7.96 8.02 9.23
CA ALA A 76 -7.68 7.07 10.31
C ALA A 76 -7.64 7.75 11.68
N GLY A 77 -6.96 8.90 11.79
CA GLY A 77 -6.93 9.67 13.03
C GLY A 77 -8.31 10.22 13.40
N HIS A 78 -9.08 10.72 12.42
CA HIS A 78 -10.45 11.17 12.64
C HIS A 78 -11.35 10.02 13.13
N PHE A 79 -11.24 8.84 12.53
CA PHE A 79 -11.98 7.65 12.94
C PHE A 79 -11.62 7.22 14.37
N ALA A 80 -10.33 7.17 14.70
CA ALA A 80 -9.86 6.84 16.04
C ALA A 80 -10.37 7.81 17.11
N ALA A 81 -10.44 9.11 16.79
CA ALA A 81 -10.90 10.15 17.72
C ALA A 81 -12.42 10.17 17.94
N ASN A 82 -13.22 9.83 16.91
CA ASN A 82 -14.68 10.06 16.95
C ASN A 82 -15.51 8.78 17.08
N VAL A 83 -14.92 7.61 16.84
CA VAL A 83 -15.66 6.34 16.84
C VAL A 83 -15.35 5.54 18.11
N PRO A 84 -16.36 5.29 18.97
CA PRO A 84 -16.21 4.36 20.09
C PRO A 84 -15.86 2.96 19.58
N ASN A 85 -14.97 2.25 20.28
CA ASN A 85 -14.50 0.92 19.87
C ASN A 85 -13.85 0.87 18.47
N HIS A 86 -13.29 1.98 17.96
CA HIS A 86 -12.59 2.05 16.68
C HIS A 86 -11.56 0.92 16.49
N ASN A 87 -10.88 0.50 17.56
CA ASN A 87 -9.90 -0.60 17.52
C ASN A 87 -10.52 -1.94 17.12
N LEU A 88 -11.75 -2.20 17.58
CA LEU A 88 -12.48 -3.42 17.25
C LEU A 88 -12.98 -3.38 15.80
N TYR A 89 -13.49 -2.24 15.34
CA TYR A 89 -13.87 -2.07 13.93
C TYR A 89 -12.67 -2.18 12.99
N ALA A 90 -11.54 -1.58 13.37
CA ALA A 90 -10.29 -1.72 12.64
C ALA A 90 -9.85 -3.19 12.59
N LEU A 91 -9.98 -3.94 13.68
CA LEU A 91 -9.70 -5.38 13.72
C LEU A 91 -10.59 -6.17 12.76
N TYR A 92 -11.90 -5.95 12.78
CA TYR A 92 -12.82 -6.61 11.85
C TYR A 92 -12.47 -6.31 10.39
N ALA A 93 -12.22 -5.04 10.07
CA ALA A 93 -11.81 -4.64 8.72
C ALA A 93 -10.45 -5.24 8.33
N HIS A 94 -9.49 -5.31 9.26
CA HIS A 94 -8.16 -5.87 9.03
C HIS A 94 -8.21 -7.36 8.73
N VAL A 95 -8.92 -8.13 9.57
CA VAL A 95 -9.09 -9.58 9.39
C VAL A 95 -9.86 -9.88 8.11
N THR A 96 -10.92 -9.12 7.83
CA THR A 96 -11.68 -9.25 6.59
C THR A 96 -10.82 -8.95 5.37
N GLY A 97 -10.02 -7.87 5.42
CA GLY A 97 -9.08 -7.49 4.37
C GLY A 97 -8.07 -8.59 4.07
N TRP A 98 -7.41 -9.14 5.10
CA TRP A 98 -6.49 -10.26 4.93
C TRP A 98 -7.17 -11.51 4.38
N THR A 99 -8.34 -11.86 4.90
CA THR A 99 -9.09 -13.03 4.44
C THR A 99 -9.42 -12.92 2.96
N LEU A 100 -9.90 -11.74 2.52
CA LEU A 100 -10.21 -11.48 1.12
C LEU A 100 -8.95 -11.41 0.25
N GLN A 101 -7.82 -10.93 0.76
CA GLN A 101 -6.55 -11.01 0.03
C GLN A 101 -6.07 -12.45 -0.17
N ILE A 102 -6.04 -13.25 0.91
CA ILE A 102 -5.64 -14.65 0.86
C ILE A 102 -6.53 -15.41 -0.12
N PHE A 103 -7.84 -15.25 0.01
CA PHE A 103 -8.82 -15.89 -0.87
C PHE A 103 -8.68 -15.42 -2.31
N GLY A 104 -8.49 -14.11 -2.52
CA GLY A 104 -8.24 -13.50 -3.81
C GLY A 104 -7.05 -14.13 -4.54
N HIS A 105 -5.91 -14.19 -3.87
CA HIS A 105 -4.68 -14.76 -4.41
C HIS A 105 -4.81 -16.27 -4.68
N TYR A 106 -5.41 -17.02 -3.76
CA TYR A 106 -5.54 -18.47 -3.91
C TYR A 106 -6.51 -18.85 -5.04
N TYR A 107 -7.67 -18.21 -5.10
CA TYR A 107 -8.75 -18.62 -6.01
C TYR A 107 -8.66 -17.96 -7.39
N PHE A 108 -8.33 -16.67 -7.46
CA PHE A 108 -8.32 -15.94 -8.74
C PHE A 108 -6.93 -15.89 -9.38
N GLU A 109 -5.86 -15.77 -8.58
CA GLU A 109 -4.51 -15.63 -9.12
C GLU A 109 -3.73 -16.96 -9.14
N GLY A 110 -4.20 -18.00 -8.43
CA GLY A 110 -3.58 -19.33 -8.38
C GLY A 110 -2.13 -19.32 -7.89
N ARG A 111 -1.71 -18.27 -7.17
CA ARG A 111 -0.34 -18.04 -6.70
C ARG A 111 -0.29 -17.97 -5.18
N SER A 112 0.87 -18.33 -4.62
CA SER A 112 1.15 -18.11 -3.20
C SER A 112 1.13 -16.61 -2.91
N PRO A 113 0.43 -16.17 -1.85
CA PRO A 113 0.40 -14.76 -1.47
C PRO A 113 1.79 -14.26 -1.06
N ALA A 114 2.12 -13.00 -1.34
CA ALA A 114 3.44 -12.43 -1.01
C ALA A 114 3.81 -12.54 0.50
N PHE A 115 2.84 -12.60 1.40
CA PHE A 115 3.12 -12.76 2.83
C PHE A 115 3.70 -14.13 3.20
N THR A 116 3.48 -15.17 2.37
CA THR A 116 4.07 -16.49 2.62
C THR A 116 5.57 -16.51 2.32
N GLU A 117 6.07 -15.53 1.57
CA GLU A 117 7.48 -15.39 1.24
C GLU A 117 8.18 -14.39 2.18
N SER A 118 7.55 -13.24 2.43
CA SER A 118 8.08 -12.25 3.37
C SER A 118 7.00 -11.29 3.85
N LEU A 119 6.87 -11.15 5.18
CA LEU A 119 5.99 -10.16 5.80
C LEU A 119 6.39 -8.73 5.38
N TRP A 120 7.69 -8.47 5.21
CA TRP A 120 8.17 -7.17 4.75
C TRP A 120 7.67 -6.84 3.33
N GLN A 121 7.74 -7.81 2.42
CA GLN A 121 7.22 -7.61 1.06
C GLN A 121 5.71 -7.37 1.08
N ALA A 122 4.98 -8.12 1.90
CA ALA A 122 3.54 -7.99 1.99
C ALA A 122 3.05 -6.67 2.61
N VAL A 123 3.77 -6.12 3.60
CA VAL A 123 3.34 -4.91 4.31
C VAL A 123 3.94 -3.64 3.71
N VAL A 124 5.21 -3.67 3.32
CA VAL A 124 5.95 -2.48 2.88
C VAL A 124 6.00 -2.36 1.38
N VAL A 125 6.21 -3.44 0.63
CA VAL A 125 6.36 -3.35 -0.83
C VAL A 125 5.01 -3.41 -1.54
N ALA A 126 4.07 -4.21 -1.02
CA ALA A 126 2.76 -4.40 -1.66
C ALA A 126 1.94 -3.11 -1.84
N PRO A 127 1.89 -2.13 -0.91
CA PRO A 127 1.13 -0.90 -1.12
C PRO A 127 1.67 -0.08 -2.30
N LEU A 128 3.00 0.01 -2.45
CA LEU A 128 3.61 0.65 -3.62
C LEU A 128 3.29 -0.13 -4.90
N PHE A 129 3.32 -1.46 -4.85
CA PHE A 129 2.98 -2.29 -6.02
C PHE A 129 1.55 -2.05 -6.51
N VAL A 130 0.56 -2.10 -5.61
CA VAL A 130 -0.85 -1.85 -5.96
C VAL A 130 -1.03 -0.43 -6.51
N TRP A 131 -0.32 0.54 -5.95
CA TRP A 131 -0.34 1.90 -6.44
C TRP A 131 0.28 2.04 -7.84
N SER A 132 1.44 1.42 -8.06
CA SER A 132 2.11 1.41 -9.36
C SER A 132 1.27 0.72 -10.43
N GLU A 133 0.56 -0.37 -10.11
CA GLU A 133 -0.37 -1.02 -11.04
C GLU A 133 -1.48 -0.08 -11.51
N LEU A 134 -2.06 0.72 -10.60
CA LEU A 134 -3.04 1.74 -10.97
C LEU A 134 -2.42 2.82 -11.86
N LEU A 135 -1.21 3.29 -11.54
CA LEU A 135 -0.51 4.26 -12.38
C LEU A 135 -0.19 3.69 -13.77
N PHE A 136 0.22 2.42 -13.87
CA PHE A 136 0.46 1.74 -15.14
C PHE A 136 -0.81 1.65 -15.97
N ALA A 137 -1.95 1.34 -15.34
CA ALA A 137 -3.26 1.37 -16.01
C ALA A 137 -3.63 2.78 -16.52
N LEU A 138 -3.12 3.84 -15.89
CA LEU A 138 -3.26 5.23 -16.32
C LEU A 138 -2.19 5.68 -17.34
N GLY A 139 -1.31 4.77 -17.80
CA GLY A 139 -0.29 5.04 -18.81
C GLY A 139 1.06 5.49 -18.26
N TYR A 140 1.32 5.34 -16.97
CA TYR A 140 2.64 5.61 -16.39
C TYR A 140 3.66 4.54 -16.83
N LYS A 141 4.83 4.96 -17.34
CA LYS A 141 5.94 4.08 -17.78
C LYS A 141 5.52 2.91 -18.69
N PRO A 142 4.90 3.16 -19.85
CA PRO A 142 4.41 2.10 -20.75
C PRO A 142 5.55 1.19 -21.25
N ASP A 143 6.73 1.74 -21.51
CA ASP A 143 7.91 0.97 -21.93
C ASP A 143 8.32 -0.08 -20.88
N MET A 144 8.15 0.23 -19.59
CA MET A 144 8.46 -0.70 -18.51
C MET A 144 7.44 -1.84 -18.45
N VAL A 145 6.15 -1.53 -18.65
CA VAL A 145 5.08 -2.53 -18.73
C VAL A 145 5.33 -3.47 -19.89
N HIS A 146 5.63 -2.95 -21.09
CA HIS A 146 5.94 -3.76 -22.27
C HIS A 146 7.14 -4.69 -22.05
N ARG A 147 8.20 -4.20 -21.40
CA ARG A 147 9.36 -5.03 -21.06
C ARG A 147 9.03 -6.10 -20.04
N LEU A 148 8.22 -5.78 -19.04
CA LEU A 148 7.78 -6.74 -18.02
C LEU A 148 6.93 -7.85 -18.64
N ASP A 149 5.99 -7.50 -19.52
CA ASP A 149 5.14 -8.46 -20.23
C ASP A 149 5.95 -9.38 -21.14
N ALA A 150 6.94 -8.83 -21.85
CA ALA A 150 7.86 -9.61 -22.67
C ALA A 150 8.66 -10.62 -21.83
N GLU A 151 9.16 -10.20 -20.67
CA GLU A 151 9.92 -11.06 -19.77
C GLU A 151 9.03 -12.13 -19.11
N ILE A 152 7.80 -11.78 -18.69
CA ILE A 152 6.82 -12.74 -18.16
C ILE A 152 6.50 -13.80 -19.22
N THR A 153 6.25 -13.38 -20.46
CA THR A 153 5.98 -14.28 -21.59
C THR A 153 7.15 -15.23 -21.81
N LYS A 154 8.38 -14.71 -21.77
CA LYS A 154 9.60 -15.52 -21.90
C LYS A 154 9.75 -16.53 -20.76
N MET A 155 9.54 -16.11 -19.51
CA MET A 155 9.59 -17.02 -18.35
C MET A 155 8.50 -18.09 -18.41
N GLN A 156 7.29 -17.76 -18.84
CA GLN A 156 6.22 -18.72 -19.05
C GLN A 156 6.58 -19.72 -20.15
N ALA A 157 7.13 -19.26 -21.28
CA ALA A 157 7.56 -20.15 -22.36
C ALA A 157 8.65 -21.13 -21.91
N ILE A 158 9.59 -20.70 -21.06
CA ILE A 158 10.60 -21.57 -20.45
C ILE A 158 9.94 -22.58 -19.50
N LYS A 159 9.05 -22.12 -18.61
CA LYS A 159 8.39 -22.96 -17.59
C LYS A 159 7.48 -24.03 -18.21
N PHE A 160 6.83 -23.74 -19.33
CA PHE A 160 5.93 -24.65 -20.04
C PHE A 160 6.59 -25.35 -21.25
N GLY A 161 7.89 -25.17 -21.46
CA GLY A 161 8.64 -25.87 -22.52
C GLY A 161 8.24 -25.49 -23.96
N THR A 162 7.57 -24.35 -24.15
CA THR A 162 7.16 -23.83 -25.47
C THR A 162 8.18 -22.86 -26.08
N GLY A 163 9.30 -22.61 -25.39
CA GLY A 163 10.43 -21.87 -25.96
C GLY A 163 10.89 -22.54 -27.26
N LYS A 164 10.71 -21.85 -28.39
CA LYS A 164 11.27 -22.28 -29.67
C LYS A 164 12.74 -22.60 -29.45
N LYS A 165 13.15 -23.81 -29.83
CA LYS A 165 14.54 -24.10 -30.17
C LYS A 165 14.87 -23.18 -31.34
N ASP A 166 15.49 -22.05 -31.04
CA ASP A 166 16.15 -21.26 -32.08
C ASP A 166 17.20 -22.21 -32.68
N LYS A 167 16.95 -22.59 -33.94
CA LYS A 167 17.86 -23.39 -34.72
C LYS A 167 19.11 -22.54 -34.94
N GLU A 168 20.22 -23.02 -34.39
CA GLU A 168 21.55 -22.67 -34.88
C GLU A 168 21.63 -23.08 -36.36
N GLU A 169 21.82 -22.09 -37.24
CA GLU A 169 22.40 -22.24 -38.58
C GLU A 169 23.41 -21.10 -38.79
#